data_AF-A0A7C1SYJ3-F1
#
_entry.id   AF-A0A7C1SYJ3-F1
#
_cell.length_a   1.000
_cell.length_b   1.000
_cell.length_c   1.000
_cell.angle_alpha   90.00
_cell.angle_beta   90.00
_cell.angle_gamma   90.00
#
_symmetry.space_group_name_H-M   'P 1'
#
loop_
_entity.id
_entity.type
_entity.pdbx_description
1 polymer ?
#
loop_
_entity_poly.entity_id
_entity_poly.type
_entity_poly.pdbx_seq_one_letter_code
_entity_poly.pdbx_strand_id
1 'polypeptide(L)'
;SAENPERTFKEALATMKSGGSRWGATGLTDSVSDATAAMAEGLNLTSDELSIVLGYDGTSAIALAVVRGEVDGVVVSSTSALNYVGDDAMVPLATLDRERDALFPDTPTIFEVGNLDEEGERWMDFRSNITTLGRALVMHEDVDPERADFLAGHLEDILTDDEFIEKAKDMNRPINFLSAADLNKLIQNIFADLSDKRKAEIKHVLTEKYIR
;
A
#
# COMPACT_ATOMS: atom_id res chain seq x y z
N SER A 1 9.44 14.64 10.80
CA SER A 1 10.04 15.83 10.14
C SER A 1 10.68 16.70 11.22
N ALA A 2 11.14 17.93 10.95
CA ALA A 2 11.55 18.82 12.05
C ALA A 2 10.40 19.13 13.03
N GLU A 3 9.17 19.21 12.51
CA GLU A 3 7.94 19.43 13.28
C GLU A 3 7.37 18.14 13.92
N ASN A 4 7.79 16.96 13.45
CA ASN A 4 7.41 15.67 14.01
C ASN A 4 8.65 14.89 14.49
N PRO A 5 9.02 15.02 15.76
CA PRO A 5 10.35 14.66 16.27
C PRO A 5 10.59 13.16 16.34
N GLU A 6 9.57 12.33 16.19
CA GLU A 6 9.69 10.87 16.20
C GLU A 6 10.61 10.40 15.08
N ARG A 7 11.63 9.63 15.44
CA ARG A 7 12.62 9.07 14.50
C ARG A 7 12.52 7.56 14.39
N THR A 8 11.69 6.93 15.22
CA THR A 8 11.44 5.49 15.20
C THR A 8 9.95 5.18 15.14
N PHE A 9 9.60 4.01 14.57
CA PHE A 9 8.21 3.56 14.54
C PHE A 9 7.59 3.43 15.93
N LYS A 10 8.37 2.99 16.93
CA LYS A 10 7.90 2.82 18.29
C LYS A 10 7.51 4.15 18.95
N GLU A 11 8.29 5.21 18.70
CA GLU A 11 7.96 6.57 19.15
C GLU A 11 6.69 7.05 18.47
N ALA A 12 6.60 6.92 17.14
CA ALA A 12 5.40 7.30 16.39
C ALA A 12 4.15 6.55 16.88
N LEU A 13 4.25 5.25 17.14
CA LEU A 13 3.14 4.45 17.67
C LEU A 13 2.73 4.90 19.08
N ALA A 14 3.68 5.29 19.93
CA ALA A 14 3.37 5.84 21.25
C ALA A 14 2.66 7.20 21.14
N THR A 15 3.06 8.05 20.19
CA THR A 15 2.38 9.32 19.90
C THR A 15 0.95 9.06 19.42
N MET A 16 0.74 8.18 18.43
CA MET A 16 -0.59 7.78 17.96
C MET A 16 -1.50 7.37 19.13
N LYS A 17 -1.02 6.47 20.00
CA LYS A 17 -1.80 5.94 21.13
C LYS A 17 -2.11 6.95 22.24
N SER A 18 -1.32 8.01 22.37
CA SER A 18 -1.44 8.96 23.49
C SER A 18 -2.09 10.29 23.12
N GLY A 19 -1.88 10.76 21.90
CA GLY A 19 -2.33 12.08 21.43
C GLY A 19 -3.15 12.06 20.15
N GLY A 20 -3.25 10.92 19.48
CA GLY A 20 -3.84 10.81 18.15
C GLY A 20 -2.89 11.30 17.05
N SER A 21 -3.13 10.82 15.84
CA SER A 21 -2.35 11.20 14.66
C SER A 21 -3.24 11.29 13.41
N ARG A 22 -2.86 12.16 12.48
CA ARG A 22 -3.54 12.40 11.21
C ARG A 22 -2.60 12.08 10.07
N TRP A 23 -2.95 11.12 9.23
CA TRP A 23 -2.13 10.69 8.10
C TRP A 23 -2.82 11.06 6.80
N GLY A 24 -2.08 11.60 5.84
CA GLY A 24 -2.68 12.06 4.58
C GLY A 24 -2.86 10.92 3.57
N ALA A 25 -3.89 11.03 2.73
CA ALA A 25 -4.12 10.17 1.56
C ALA A 25 -4.76 10.97 0.41
N THR A 26 -4.78 10.40 -0.80
CA THR A 26 -5.33 11.13 -1.97
C THR A 26 -6.83 10.86 -2.12
N GLY A 27 -7.21 9.59 -2.23
CA GLY A 27 -8.58 9.13 -2.43
C GLY A 27 -9.00 8.09 -1.40
N LEU A 28 -10.29 7.75 -1.42
CA LEU A 28 -10.89 6.84 -0.45
C LEU A 28 -10.34 5.40 -0.53
N THR A 29 -10.08 4.92 -1.74
CA THR A 29 -9.66 3.54 -2.02
C THR A 29 -8.39 3.51 -2.87
N ASP A 30 -7.47 4.44 -2.61
CA ASP A 30 -6.15 4.42 -3.25
C ASP A 30 -5.18 3.55 -2.44
N SER A 31 -3.96 3.36 -2.97
CA SER A 31 -2.94 2.55 -2.30
C SER A 31 -2.38 3.17 -1.01
N VAL A 32 -2.68 4.44 -0.73
CA VAL A 32 -2.20 5.19 0.44
C VAL A 32 -3.19 5.05 1.59
N SER A 33 -4.48 5.29 1.32
CA SER A 33 -5.57 5.17 2.29
C SER A 33 -5.76 3.72 2.73
N ASP A 34 -5.76 2.77 1.78
CA ASP A 34 -5.98 1.36 2.10
C ASP A 34 -4.82 0.77 2.94
N ALA A 35 -3.58 1.17 2.68
CA ALA A 35 -2.40 0.71 3.39
C ALA A 35 -2.33 1.35 4.77
N THR A 36 -2.67 2.63 4.88
CA THR A 36 -2.77 3.32 6.17
C THR A 36 -3.87 2.72 7.04
N ALA A 37 -5.05 2.43 6.47
CA ALA A 37 -6.16 1.81 7.19
C ALA A 37 -5.83 0.37 7.63
N ALA A 38 -5.24 -0.44 6.75
CA ALA A 38 -4.80 -1.78 7.11
C ALA A 38 -3.74 -1.76 8.23
N MET A 39 -2.79 -0.81 8.17
CA MET A 39 -1.76 -0.62 9.20
C MET A 39 -2.41 -0.26 10.54
N ALA A 40 -3.33 0.69 10.54
CA ALA A 40 -4.04 1.09 11.76
C ALA A 40 -4.84 -0.06 12.36
N GLU A 41 -5.56 -0.82 11.53
CA GLU A 41 -6.30 -2.00 11.96
C GLU A 41 -5.36 -3.05 12.57
N GLY A 42 -4.26 -3.38 11.87
CA GLY A 42 -3.34 -4.40 12.34
C GLY A 42 -2.58 -4.03 13.61
N LEU A 43 -2.44 -2.74 13.90
CA LEU A 43 -1.86 -2.23 15.15
C LEU A 43 -2.89 -2.06 16.27
N ASN A 44 -4.15 -2.45 16.03
CA ASN A 44 -5.28 -2.28 16.94
C ASN A 44 -5.48 -0.80 17.34
N LEU A 45 -5.31 0.14 16.41
CA LEU A 45 -5.56 1.56 16.65
C LEU A 45 -7.04 1.89 16.46
N THR A 46 -7.52 2.84 17.25
CA THR A 46 -8.83 3.48 17.09
C THR A 46 -8.75 4.67 16.13
N SER A 47 -9.90 5.17 15.67
CA SER A 47 -9.97 6.36 14.80
C SER A 47 -9.54 7.65 15.49
N ASP A 48 -9.53 7.68 16.83
CA ASP A 48 -9.00 8.78 17.61
C ASP A 48 -7.47 8.72 17.71
N GLU A 49 -6.89 7.51 17.69
CA GLU A 49 -5.44 7.28 17.73
C GLU A 49 -4.77 7.46 16.36
N LEU A 50 -5.45 7.07 15.28
CA LEU A 50 -5.04 7.36 13.90
C LEU A 50 -6.27 7.68 13.04
N SER A 51 -6.21 8.79 12.31
CA SER A 51 -7.22 9.18 11.33
C SER A 51 -6.59 9.51 9.98
N ILE A 52 -7.33 9.28 8.90
CA ILE A 52 -6.89 9.48 7.52
C ILE A 52 -7.56 10.73 6.96
N VAL A 53 -6.76 11.67 6.48
CA VAL A 53 -7.20 12.91 5.85
C VAL A 53 -7.10 12.76 4.34
N LEU A 54 -8.23 12.74 3.65
CA LEU A 54 -8.33 12.58 2.20
C LEU A 54 -8.19 13.91 1.45
N GLY A 55 -8.03 13.83 0.12
CA GLY A 55 -8.18 14.97 -0.80
C GLY A 55 -6.88 15.65 -1.20
N TYR A 56 -5.72 15.11 -0.84
CA TYR A 56 -4.44 15.63 -1.31
C TYR A 56 -4.21 15.28 -2.79
N ASP A 57 -3.68 16.24 -3.55
CA ASP A 57 -3.36 16.09 -4.97
C ASP A 57 -2.03 15.34 -5.17
N GLY A 58 -2.02 14.06 -4.81
CA GLY A 58 -0.84 13.20 -4.89
C GLY A 58 0.03 13.19 -3.64
N THR A 59 0.98 12.24 -3.62
CA THR A 59 1.83 11.98 -2.44
C THR A 59 2.83 13.10 -2.13
N SER A 60 3.20 13.92 -3.12
CA SER A 60 4.08 15.07 -2.93
C SER A 60 3.41 16.18 -2.13
N ALA A 61 2.11 16.41 -2.35
CA ALA A 61 1.31 17.34 -1.56
C ALA A 61 1.18 16.86 -0.11
N ILE A 62 1.01 15.56 0.10
CA ILE A 62 0.97 14.96 1.45
C ILE A 62 2.33 15.12 2.14
N ALA A 63 3.43 14.79 1.47
CA ALA A 63 4.78 14.93 2.02
C ALA A 63 5.07 16.37 2.47
N LEU A 64 4.68 17.37 1.66
CA LEU A 64 4.78 18.77 2.04
C LEU A 64 3.93 19.12 3.27
N ALA A 65 2.73 18.56 3.37
CA ALA A 65 1.86 18.73 4.52
C ALA A 65 2.47 18.11 5.80
N VAL A 66 3.18 16.97 5.68
CA VAL A 66 3.96 16.38 6.79
C VAL A 66 5.11 17.29 7.22
N VAL A 67 5.83 17.87 6.26
CA VAL A 67 6.92 18.82 6.56
C VAL A 67 6.39 20.07 7.27
N ARG A 68 5.17 20.51 6.94
CA ARG A 68 4.49 21.66 7.55
C ARG A 68 3.78 21.35 8.88
N GLY A 69 3.73 20.09 9.30
CA GLY A 69 2.98 19.66 10.49
C GLY A 69 1.46 19.74 10.33
N GLU A 70 0.95 19.82 9.09
CA GLU A 70 -0.50 19.79 8.81
C GLU A 70 -1.08 18.39 9.00
N VAL A 71 -0.29 17.37 8.70
CA VAL A 71 -0.49 15.94 8.98
C VAL A 71 0.82 15.36 9.51
N ASP A 72 0.76 14.17 10.09
CA ASP A 72 1.87 13.59 10.83
C ASP A 72 2.65 12.54 10.04
N GLY A 73 2.01 11.91 9.05
CA GLY A 73 2.60 10.82 8.28
C GLY A 73 1.85 10.50 6.99
N VAL A 74 2.43 9.56 6.25
CA VAL A 74 1.89 9.03 4.99
C VAL A 74 2.48 7.64 4.75
N VAL A 75 1.68 6.72 4.21
CA VAL A 75 2.15 5.45 3.66
C VAL A 75 2.32 5.61 2.15
N VAL A 76 3.50 5.31 1.61
CA VAL A 76 3.77 5.38 0.16
C VAL A 76 4.59 4.19 -0.30
N SER A 77 4.69 3.99 -1.62
CA SER A 77 5.65 3.02 -2.16
C SER A 77 7.09 3.43 -1.81
N SER A 78 7.97 2.46 -1.63
CA SER A 78 9.40 2.69 -1.34
C SER A 78 10.06 3.59 -2.40
N THR A 79 9.72 3.39 -3.68
CA THR A 79 10.18 4.25 -4.77
C THR A 79 9.72 5.71 -4.64
N SER A 80 8.52 5.93 -4.10
CA SER A 80 8.03 7.29 -3.83
C SER A 80 8.73 7.89 -2.61
N ALA A 81 8.94 7.09 -1.57
CA ALA A 81 9.60 7.52 -0.34
C ALA A 81 11.01 8.08 -0.58
N LEU A 82 11.76 7.56 -1.57
CA LEU A 82 13.08 8.09 -1.96
C LEU A 82 13.07 9.60 -2.25
N ASN A 83 11.94 10.14 -2.74
CA ASN A 83 11.82 11.57 -3.04
C ASN A 83 11.62 12.45 -1.78
N TYR A 84 11.28 11.84 -0.64
CA TYR A 84 10.85 12.56 0.56
C TYR A 84 11.80 12.41 1.75
N VAL A 85 12.60 11.34 1.75
CA VAL A 85 13.60 11.09 2.80
C VAL A 85 14.87 11.92 2.65
N GLY A 86 15.08 12.56 1.49
CA GLY A 86 16.20 13.45 1.26
C GLY A 86 16.24 14.62 2.25
N ASP A 87 17.44 15.06 2.62
CA ASP A 87 17.70 16.14 3.59
C ASP A 87 17.02 15.95 4.97
N ASP A 88 16.72 14.70 5.37
CA ASP A 88 16.00 14.35 6.61
C ASP A 88 14.63 15.04 6.76
N ALA A 89 14.01 15.47 5.65
CA ALA A 89 12.71 16.13 5.65
C ALA A 89 11.61 15.20 6.19
N MET A 90 11.69 13.93 5.81
CA MET A 90 10.86 12.83 6.33
C MET A 90 11.74 11.64 6.71
N VAL A 91 11.25 10.81 7.63
CA VAL A 91 12.00 9.66 8.14
C VAL A 91 11.21 8.39 7.82
N PRO A 92 11.83 7.38 7.17
CA PRO A 92 11.18 6.09 6.95
C PRO A 92 11.07 5.34 8.28
N LEU A 93 9.85 5.05 8.73
CA LEU A 93 9.62 4.45 10.05
C LEU A 93 9.57 2.91 10.02
N ALA A 94 8.86 2.35 9.04
CA ALA A 94 8.75 0.90 8.86
C ALA A 94 8.37 0.55 7.41
N THR A 95 8.80 -0.61 6.94
CA THR A 95 8.29 -1.25 5.72
C THR A 95 7.04 -2.05 6.05
N LEU A 96 5.94 -1.87 5.32
CA LEU A 96 4.69 -2.62 5.51
C LEU A 96 4.70 -3.95 4.76
N ASP A 97 5.71 -4.77 5.01
CA ASP A 97 5.88 -6.09 4.41
C ASP A 97 6.64 -7.02 5.36
N ARG A 98 6.67 -8.33 5.10
CA ARG A 98 7.39 -9.31 5.93
C ARG A 98 8.90 -9.16 5.82
N GLU A 99 9.39 -8.70 4.67
CA GLU A 99 10.81 -8.48 4.40
C GLU A 99 11.14 -6.99 4.37
N ARG A 100 12.39 -6.65 4.71
CA ARG A 100 12.86 -5.26 4.59
C ARG A 100 13.04 -4.90 3.12
N ASP A 101 12.70 -3.66 2.78
CA ASP A 101 12.87 -3.17 1.41
C ASP A 101 14.35 -2.93 1.10
N ALA A 102 14.81 -3.38 -0.08
CA ALA A 102 16.19 -3.21 -0.52
C ALA A 102 16.59 -1.73 -0.71
N LEU A 103 15.63 -0.83 -0.96
CA LEU A 103 15.85 0.62 -1.02
C LEU A 103 16.03 1.26 0.36
N PHE A 104 15.59 0.59 1.42
CA PHE A 104 15.67 1.04 2.82
C PHE A 104 16.13 -0.10 3.75
N PRO A 105 17.35 -0.64 3.57
CA PRO A 105 17.80 -1.84 4.29
C PRO A 105 17.88 -1.66 5.82
N ASP A 106 18.09 -0.42 6.27
CA ASP A 106 18.16 -0.06 7.68
C ASP A 106 16.79 0.20 8.32
N THR A 107 15.74 0.35 7.51
CA THR A 107 14.36 0.52 8.00
C THR A 107 13.76 -0.83 8.36
N PRO A 108 13.28 -1.02 9.61
CA PRO A 108 12.71 -2.29 10.02
C PRO A 108 11.36 -2.55 9.32
N THR A 109 10.90 -3.79 9.39
CA THR A 109 9.53 -4.14 8.97
C THR A 109 8.53 -3.85 10.08
N ILE A 110 7.26 -3.64 9.71
CA ILE A 110 6.17 -3.51 10.67
C ILE A 110 6.03 -4.76 11.57
N PHE A 111 6.42 -5.93 11.09
CA PHE A 111 6.43 -7.18 11.85
C PHE A 111 7.53 -7.18 12.94
N GLU A 112 8.66 -6.50 12.71
CA GLU A 112 9.74 -6.37 13.69
C GLU A 112 9.42 -5.38 14.81
N VAL A 113 8.66 -4.31 14.53
CA VAL A 113 8.47 -3.17 15.47
C VAL A 113 7.04 -2.91 15.91
N GLY A 114 6.04 -3.45 15.21
CA GLY A 114 4.62 -3.19 15.44
C GLY A 114 3.97 -3.99 16.56
N ASN A 115 4.59 -5.11 16.99
CA ASN A 115 3.99 -6.07 17.93
C ASN A 115 2.58 -6.52 17.49
N LEU A 116 2.46 -6.92 16.22
CA LEU A 116 1.19 -7.38 15.65
C LEU A 116 0.73 -8.67 16.35
N ASP A 117 -0.57 -8.78 16.59
CA ASP A 117 -1.18 -10.08 16.91
C ASP A 117 -1.46 -10.85 15.62
N GLU A 118 -1.99 -12.08 15.75
CA GLU A 118 -2.28 -12.93 14.58
C GLU A 118 -3.24 -12.25 13.59
N GLU A 119 -4.19 -11.47 14.08
CA GLU A 119 -5.12 -10.76 13.21
C GLU A 119 -4.45 -9.56 12.52
N GLY A 120 -3.57 -8.86 13.22
CA GLY A 120 -2.76 -7.79 12.65
C GLY A 120 -1.79 -8.27 11.58
N GLU A 121 -1.16 -9.42 11.77
CA GLU A 121 -0.36 -10.05 10.72
C GLU A 121 -1.20 -10.36 9.48
N ARG A 122 -2.43 -10.88 9.66
CA ARG A 122 -3.34 -11.16 8.54
C ARG A 122 -3.74 -9.89 7.78
N TRP A 123 -3.91 -8.76 8.46
CA TRP A 123 -4.15 -7.48 7.79
C TRP A 123 -2.96 -7.01 6.96
N MET A 124 -1.74 -7.16 7.50
CA MET A 124 -0.52 -6.81 6.77
C MET A 124 -0.30 -7.72 5.57
N ASP A 125 -0.48 -9.02 5.73
CA ASP A 125 -0.38 -9.99 4.64
C ASP A 125 -1.45 -9.76 3.57
N PHE A 126 -2.70 -9.53 3.97
CA PHE A 126 -3.79 -9.21 3.04
C PHE A 126 -3.43 -7.97 2.20
N ARG A 127 -2.97 -6.90 2.84
CA ARG A 127 -2.63 -5.66 2.13
C ARG A 127 -1.37 -5.82 1.27
N SER A 128 -0.32 -6.49 1.75
CA SER A 128 0.90 -6.76 0.97
C SER A 128 0.58 -7.61 -0.27
N ASN A 129 -0.24 -8.66 -0.11
CA ASN A 129 -0.68 -9.50 -1.22
C ASN A 129 -1.47 -8.72 -2.28
N ILE A 130 -2.29 -7.73 -1.91
CA ILE A 130 -2.96 -6.87 -2.90
C ILE A 130 -1.93 -6.10 -3.75
N THR A 131 -0.83 -5.65 -3.16
CA THR A 131 0.25 -4.97 -3.91
C THR A 131 0.90 -5.88 -4.95
N THR A 132 0.93 -7.20 -4.71
CA THR A 132 1.48 -8.18 -5.68
C THR A 132 0.65 -8.32 -6.96
N LEU A 133 -0.63 -7.93 -6.95
CA LEU A 133 -1.46 -7.88 -8.17
C LEU A 133 -0.92 -6.88 -9.20
N GLY A 134 -0.12 -5.91 -8.76
CA GLY A 134 0.53 -4.94 -9.62
C GLY A 134 -0.47 -4.17 -10.49
N ARG A 135 -0.13 -4.02 -11.78
CA ARG A 135 -1.00 -3.35 -12.76
C ARG A 135 -1.72 -4.39 -13.58
N ALA A 136 -2.99 -4.64 -13.26
CA ALA A 136 -3.84 -5.57 -13.97
C ALA A 136 -4.69 -4.88 -15.04
N LEU A 137 -4.90 -5.55 -16.18
CA LEU A 137 -5.99 -5.26 -17.11
C LEU A 137 -7.15 -6.20 -16.76
N VAL A 138 -8.32 -5.64 -16.50
CA VAL A 138 -9.52 -6.39 -16.11
C VAL A 138 -10.63 -6.23 -17.14
N MET A 139 -11.44 -7.26 -17.31
CA MET A 139 -12.58 -7.29 -18.22
C MET A 139 -13.85 -7.65 -17.44
N HIS A 140 -15.01 -7.18 -17.92
CA HIS A 140 -16.29 -7.57 -17.33
C HIS A 140 -16.58 -9.04 -17.61
N GLU A 141 -17.28 -9.73 -16.70
CA GLU A 141 -17.65 -11.15 -16.88
C GLU A 141 -18.53 -11.41 -18.10
N ASP A 142 -19.28 -10.40 -18.55
CA ASP A 142 -20.14 -10.47 -19.74
C ASP A 142 -19.35 -10.42 -21.08
N VAL A 143 -18.03 -10.21 -21.05
CA VAL A 143 -17.22 -10.22 -22.27
C VAL A 143 -17.12 -11.66 -22.79
N ASP A 144 -17.38 -11.82 -24.09
CA ASP A 144 -17.26 -13.12 -24.77
C ASP A 144 -15.87 -13.76 -24.51
N PRO A 145 -15.80 -15.02 -24.04
CA PRO A 145 -14.55 -15.66 -23.66
C PRO A 145 -13.50 -15.68 -24.78
N GLU A 146 -13.90 -15.88 -26.04
CA GLU A 146 -12.94 -15.89 -27.16
C GLU A 146 -12.27 -14.53 -27.33
N ARG A 147 -13.00 -13.43 -27.07
CA ARG A 147 -12.44 -12.08 -27.12
C ARG A 147 -11.53 -11.78 -25.94
N ALA A 148 -11.89 -12.27 -24.76
CA ALA A 148 -11.05 -12.13 -23.57
C ALA A 148 -9.73 -12.87 -23.76
N ASP A 149 -9.78 -14.11 -24.23
CA ASP A 149 -8.60 -14.93 -24.52
C ASP A 149 -7.74 -14.32 -25.62
N PHE A 150 -8.36 -13.79 -26.68
CA PHE A 150 -7.65 -13.08 -27.75
C PHE A 150 -6.85 -11.89 -27.22
N LEU A 151 -7.45 -11.05 -26.37
CA LEU A 151 -6.78 -9.88 -25.79
C LEU A 151 -5.70 -10.27 -24.77
N ALA A 152 -5.98 -11.27 -23.93
CA ALA A 152 -5.00 -11.79 -22.97
C ALA A 152 -3.75 -12.34 -23.69
N GLY A 153 -3.94 -13.11 -24.77
CA GLY A 153 -2.84 -13.64 -25.57
C GLY A 153 -2.00 -12.55 -26.23
N HIS A 154 -2.62 -11.53 -26.84
CA HIS A 154 -1.85 -10.42 -27.45
C HIS A 154 -1.13 -9.57 -26.41
N LEU A 155 -1.70 -9.42 -25.21
CA LEU A 155 -1.02 -8.72 -24.13
C LEU A 155 0.19 -9.52 -23.63
N GLU A 156 0.07 -10.85 -23.54
CA GLU A 156 1.19 -11.74 -23.24
C GLU A 156 2.30 -11.63 -24.29
N ASP A 157 1.95 -11.67 -25.58
CA ASP A 157 2.92 -11.49 -26.68
C ASP A 157 3.70 -10.16 -26.53
N ILE A 158 3.02 -9.06 -26.20
CA ILE A 158 3.66 -7.74 -26.01
C ILE A 158 4.53 -7.71 -24.74
N LEU A 159 4.03 -8.22 -23.62
CA LEU A 159 4.71 -8.13 -22.33
C LEU A 159 5.86 -9.14 -22.18
N THR A 160 5.96 -10.09 -23.09
CA THR A 160 7.06 -11.07 -23.18
C THR A 160 8.00 -10.81 -24.37
N ASP A 161 7.72 -9.81 -25.21
CA ASP A 161 8.59 -9.40 -26.31
C ASP A 161 9.91 -8.79 -25.80
N ASP A 162 11.03 -9.31 -26.28
CA ASP A 162 12.38 -8.91 -25.83
C ASP A 162 12.68 -7.42 -26.10
N GLU A 163 12.22 -6.87 -27.24
CA GLU A 163 12.44 -5.46 -27.58
C GLU A 163 11.63 -4.56 -26.65
N PHE A 164 10.39 -4.95 -26.34
CA PHE A 164 9.55 -4.25 -25.37
C PHE A 164 10.14 -4.29 -23.96
N ILE A 165 10.64 -5.45 -23.51
CA ILE A 165 11.26 -5.62 -22.19
C ILE A 165 12.52 -4.76 -22.06
N GLU A 166 13.42 -4.75 -23.05
CA GLU A 166 14.63 -3.92 -23.02
C GLU A 166 14.28 -2.43 -22.98
N LYS A 167 13.34 -1.99 -23.81
CA LYS A 167 12.86 -0.60 -23.78
C LYS A 167 12.23 -0.22 -22.44
N ALA A 168 11.51 -1.15 -21.81
CA ALA A 168 10.92 -0.92 -20.50
C ALA A 168 11.99 -0.77 -19.40
N LYS A 169 13.07 -1.57 -19.47
CA LYS A 169 14.25 -1.41 -18.59
C LYS A 169 14.94 -0.05 -18.79
N ASP A 170 15.14 0.39 -20.03
CA ASP A 170 15.72 1.71 -20.35
C ASP A 170 14.90 2.86 -19.75
N MET A 171 13.58 2.67 -19.62
CA MET A 171 12.67 3.62 -18.99
C MET A 171 12.57 3.48 -17.46
N ASN A 172 13.40 2.65 -16.83
CA ASN A 172 13.31 2.26 -15.41
C ASN A 172 11.92 1.72 -15.02
N ARG A 173 11.33 0.92 -15.91
CA ARG A 173 10.03 0.24 -15.72
C ARG A 173 10.19 -1.25 -16.00
N PRO A 174 10.88 -2.01 -15.14
CA PRO A 174 11.02 -3.45 -15.34
C PRO A 174 9.64 -4.11 -15.41
N ILE A 175 9.48 -5.02 -16.37
CA ILE A 175 8.26 -5.82 -16.54
C ILE A 175 8.45 -7.14 -15.80
N ASN A 176 7.56 -7.41 -14.86
CA ASN A 176 7.39 -8.72 -14.26
C ASN A 176 6.00 -9.23 -14.64
N PHE A 177 5.93 -9.98 -15.74
CA PHE A 177 4.67 -10.41 -16.33
C PHE A 177 4.07 -11.60 -15.56
N LEU A 178 2.75 -11.57 -15.39
CA LEU A 178 1.93 -12.71 -14.93
C LEU A 178 0.88 -13.00 -15.99
N SER A 179 0.72 -14.27 -16.34
CA SER A 179 -0.33 -14.71 -17.27
C SER A 179 -1.72 -14.42 -16.70
N ALA A 180 -2.73 -14.28 -17.57
CA ALA A 180 -4.11 -14.10 -17.12
C ALA A 180 -4.59 -15.24 -16.20
N ALA A 181 -4.15 -16.47 -16.49
CA ALA A 181 -4.47 -17.64 -15.66
C ALA A 181 -3.84 -17.55 -14.26
N ASP A 182 -2.57 -17.13 -14.16
CA ASP A 182 -1.89 -17.02 -12.87
C ASP A 182 -2.36 -15.81 -12.07
N LEU A 183 -2.67 -14.69 -12.73
CA LEU A 183 -3.32 -13.55 -12.10
C LEU A 183 -4.69 -13.93 -11.54
N ASN A 184 -5.50 -14.69 -12.28
CA ASN A 184 -6.78 -15.19 -11.78
C ASN A 184 -6.59 -16.10 -10.56
N LYS A 185 -5.61 -17.01 -10.56
CA LYS A 185 -5.30 -17.83 -9.37
C LYS A 185 -4.91 -16.96 -8.17
N LEU A 186 -4.09 -15.93 -8.39
CA LEU A 186 -3.68 -15.00 -7.34
C LEU A 186 -4.89 -14.25 -6.74
N ILE A 187 -5.78 -13.74 -7.60
CA ILE A 187 -7.04 -13.10 -7.17
C ILE A 187 -7.89 -14.07 -6.35
N GLN A 188 -8.04 -15.32 -6.80
CA GLN A 188 -8.79 -16.33 -6.05
C GLN A 188 -8.12 -16.63 -4.70
N ASN A 189 -6.79 -16.76 -4.64
CA ASN A 189 -6.09 -17.00 -3.38
C ASN A 189 -6.25 -15.84 -2.38
N ILE A 190 -6.34 -14.60 -2.86
CA ILE A 190 -6.51 -13.42 -2.00
C ILE A 190 -7.97 -13.28 -1.53
N PHE A 191 -8.94 -13.53 -2.41
CA PHE A 191 -10.35 -13.14 -2.17
C PHE A 191 -11.36 -14.28 -2.05
N ALA A 192 -11.08 -15.49 -2.55
CA ALA A 192 -12.09 -16.57 -2.65
C ALA A 192 -12.54 -17.07 -1.27
N ASP A 193 -11.61 -17.16 -0.33
CA ASP A 193 -11.88 -17.67 1.02
C ASP A 193 -12.40 -16.60 2.00
N LEU A 194 -12.60 -15.36 1.53
CA LEU A 194 -13.15 -14.30 2.36
C LEU A 194 -14.66 -14.50 2.54
N SER A 195 -15.06 -14.83 3.76
CA SER A 195 -16.48 -14.82 4.16
C SER A 195 -17.13 -13.44 3.91
N ASP A 196 -18.45 -13.40 3.73
CA ASP A 196 -19.18 -12.13 3.56
C ASP A 196 -18.97 -11.19 4.75
N LYS A 197 -18.86 -11.74 5.96
CA LYS A 197 -18.50 -10.98 7.15
C LYS A 197 -17.14 -10.32 7.00
N ARG A 198 -16.12 -11.07 6.55
CA ARG A 198 -14.77 -10.53 6.34
C ARG A 198 -14.74 -9.50 5.21
N LYS A 199 -15.49 -9.69 4.14
CA LYS A 199 -15.63 -8.69 3.06
C LYS A 199 -16.25 -7.39 3.58
N ALA A 200 -17.30 -7.48 4.40
CA ALA A 200 -17.94 -6.32 5.00
C ALA A 200 -17.00 -5.58 5.97
N GLU A 201 -16.23 -6.33 6.77
CA GLU A 201 -15.19 -5.79 7.65
C GLU A 201 -14.09 -5.08 6.86
N ILE A 202 -13.52 -5.72 5.84
CA ILE A 202 -12.54 -5.10 4.93
C ILE A 202 -13.06 -3.81 4.34
N LYS A 203 -14.29 -3.83 3.81
CA LYS A 203 -14.91 -2.62 3.28
C LYS A 203 -14.98 -1.52 4.35
N HIS A 204 -15.53 -1.83 5.53
CA HIS A 204 -15.67 -0.86 6.61
C HIS A 204 -14.33 -0.28 7.06
N VAL A 205 -13.32 -1.13 7.27
CA VAL A 205 -11.97 -0.71 7.68
C VAL A 205 -11.33 0.21 6.65
N LEU A 206 -11.36 -0.18 5.37
CA LEU A 206 -10.67 0.55 4.31
C LEU A 206 -11.39 1.83 3.87
N THR A 207 -12.72 1.93 4.05
CA THR A 207 -13.49 3.07 3.52
C THR A 207 -14.21 3.92 4.56
N GLU A 208 -14.25 3.52 5.83
CA GLU A 208 -15.07 4.22 6.82
C GLU A 208 -14.35 4.41 8.16
N LYS A 209 -13.83 3.33 8.77
CA LYS A 209 -13.41 3.31 10.17
C LYS A 209 -12.42 4.41 10.55
N TYR A 210 -11.45 4.69 9.67
CA TYR A 210 -10.37 5.64 9.93
C TYR A 210 -10.50 6.96 9.15
N ILE A 211 -11.56 7.15 8.35
CA ILE A 211 -11.70 8.33 7.50
C ILE A 211 -12.25 9.51 8.30
N ARG A 212 -11.65 10.68 8.12
CA ARG A 212 -12.05 11.93 8.79
C ARG A 212 -12.46 13.02 7.83
#